data_AF-A0A534KH04-F1
#
_entry.id   AF-A0A534KH04-F1
#
_cell.length_a   1.000
_cell.length_b   1.000
_cell.length_c   1.000
_cell.angle_alpha   90.00
_cell.angle_beta   90.00
_cell.angle_gamma   90.00
#
_symmetry.space_group_name_H-M   'P 1'
#
loop_
_entity.id
_entity.type
_entity.pdbx_description
1 polymer ?
#
loop_
_entity_poly.entity_id
_entity_poly.type
_entity_poly.pdbx_seq_one_letter_code
_entity_poly.pdbx_strand_id
1 'polypeptide(L)'
;MVKPLAVGFVVLGVAALAYAELVPIVQQRSSNADAVLSVLLVFIVILLGFYVLRSIARQRPAEIHAGVLSLEHPVRRIDGSRTRIVALREIVQVQPNLVGGYPGIQVTLQDGASFFLDWYAFGSRGIDILEALCRPFGISFLKDYRRLLLDGSTYRFQIARIRRVSGPLLYLYPPVRTNERVGPLGQRRTRTVALSLVKSIEGASPSYAGRSLLVTLGDWTMFLIPEDDADAHALLANEDWRSKLVES
;
A
#
# COMPACT_ATOMS: atom_id res chain seq x y z
N MET A 1 -14.37 0.84 -1.67
CA MET A 1 -15.05 -0.47 -1.64
C MET A 1 -15.71 -0.72 -2.98
N VAL A 2 -15.12 -1.54 -3.84
CA VAL A 2 -15.87 -2.08 -4.99
C VAL A 2 -16.79 -3.14 -4.40
N LYS A 3 -18.10 -2.91 -4.43
CA LYS A 3 -19.09 -3.88 -3.93
C LYS A 3 -18.85 -5.21 -4.66
N PRO A 4 -18.94 -6.37 -3.98
CA PRO A 4 -18.75 -7.69 -4.62
C PRO A 4 -19.64 -7.89 -5.86
N LEU A 5 -20.78 -7.19 -5.91
CA LEU A 5 -21.64 -7.08 -7.08
C LEU A 5 -20.93 -6.51 -8.32
N ALA A 6 -20.16 -5.42 -8.18
CA ALA A 6 -19.49 -4.77 -9.31
C ALA A 6 -18.35 -5.62 -9.91
N VAL A 7 -17.66 -6.42 -9.09
CA VAL A 7 -16.68 -7.40 -9.59
C VAL A 7 -17.40 -8.57 -10.30
N GLY A 8 -18.53 -9.03 -9.76
CA GLY A 8 -19.38 -10.02 -10.42
C GLY A 8 -19.87 -9.55 -11.80
N PHE A 9 -20.26 -8.29 -11.93
CA PHE A 9 -20.64 -7.67 -13.21
C PHE A 9 -19.46 -7.58 -14.19
N VAL A 10 -18.25 -7.31 -13.74
CA VAL A 10 -17.05 -7.30 -14.60
C VAL A 10 -16.71 -8.70 -15.09
N VAL A 11 -16.77 -9.73 -14.22
CA VAL A 11 -16.51 -11.12 -14.62
C VAL A 11 -17.58 -11.63 -15.59
N LEU A 12 -18.86 -11.32 -15.34
CA LEU A 12 -19.95 -11.63 -16.27
C LEU A 12 -19.81 -10.87 -17.60
N GLY A 13 -19.39 -9.60 -17.55
CA GLY A 13 -19.16 -8.77 -18.74
C GLY A 13 -17.99 -9.27 -19.59
N VAL A 14 -16.87 -9.66 -18.96
CA VAL A 14 -15.71 -10.25 -19.64
C VAL A 14 -16.03 -11.65 -20.18
N ALA A 15 -16.80 -12.46 -19.44
CA ALA A 15 -17.27 -13.76 -19.92
C ALA A 15 -18.24 -13.62 -21.10
N ALA A 16 -19.14 -12.63 -21.07
CA ALA A 16 -20.08 -12.33 -22.16
C ALA A 16 -19.36 -11.78 -23.41
N LEU A 17 -18.36 -10.91 -23.24
CA LEU A 17 -17.51 -10.41 -24.33
C LEU A 17 -16.66 -11.51 -24.95
N ALA A 18 -16.02 -12.35 -24.12
CA ALA A 18 -15.27 -13.50 -24.59
C ALA A 18 -16.17 -14.48 -25.34
N TYR A 19 -17.39 -14.73 -24.85
CA TYR A 19 -18.38 -15.55 -25.55
C TYR A 19 -18.81 -14.92 -26.88
N ALA A 20 -19.10 -13.61 -26.92
CA ALA A 20 -19.53 -12.90 -28.11
C ALA A 20 -18.46 -12.85 -29.22
N GLU A 21 -17.16 -12.76 -28.86
CA GLU A 21 -16.06 -12.81 -29.84
C GLU A 21 -15.68 -14.24 -30.26
N LEU A 22 -15.86 -15.24 -29.39
CA LEU A 22 -15.52 -16.64 -29.70
C LEU A 22 -16.59 -17.36 -30.53
N VAL A 23 -17.87 -17.05 -30.34
CA VAL A 23 -18.99 -17.67 -31.07
C VAL A 23 -18.87 -17.55 -32.60
N PRO A 24 -18.57 -16.37 -33.19
CA PRO A 24 -18.42 -16.26 -34.64
C PRO A 24 -17.21 -17.04 -35.19
N ILE A 25 -16.14 -17.20 -34.40
CA ILE A 25 -14.94 -17.97 -34.77
C ILE A 25 -15.26 -19.48 -34.78
N VAL A 26 -16.07 -19.96 -33.84
CA VAL A 26 -16.50 -21.37 -33.75
C VAL A 26 -17.51 -21.73 -34.84
N GLN A 27 -18.40 -20.81 -35.22
CA GLN A 27 -19.38 -21.04 -36.28
C GLN A 27 -18.75 -21.13 -37.69
N GLN A 28 -17.52 -20.62 -37.88
CA GLN A 28 -16.88 -20.56 -39.20
C GLN A 28 -15.94 -21.76 -39.51
N ARG A 29 -15.63 -22.63 -38.54
CA ARG A 29 -14.76 -23.82 -38.74
C ARG A 29 -15.49 -25.11 -38.39
N SER A 30 -15.83 -25.88 -39.41
CA SER A 30 -16.54 -27.17 -39.32
C SER A 30 -15.67 -28.33 -38.85
N SER A 31 -14.93 -28.16 -37.73
CA SER A 31 -14.21 -29.27 -37.10
C SER A 31 -14.64 -29.38 -35.64
N ASN A 32 -15.12 -30.56 -35.23
CA ASN A 32 -15.56 -30.82 -33.86
C ASN A 32 -14.46 -30.55 -32.82
N ALA A 33 -13.18 -30.59 -33.22
CA ALA A 33 -12.03 -30.35 -32.35
C ALA A 33 -11.89 -28.87 -31.92
N ASP A 34 -12.14 -27.92 -32.84
CA ASP A 34 -12.02 -26.49 -32.54
C ASP A 34 -13.15 -26.00 -31.62
N ALA A 35 -14.35 -26.57 -31.78
CA ALA A 35 -15.49 -26.32 -30.91
C ALA A 35 -15.24 -26.85 -29.48
N VAL A 36 -14.69 -28.07 -29.35
CA VAL A 36 -14.32 -28.66 -28.04
C VAL A 36 -13.22 -27.83 -27.36
N LEU A 37 -12.19 -27.39 -28.10
CA LEU A 37 -11.13 -26.54 -27.57
C LEU A 37 -11.67 -25.19 -27.05
N SER A 38 -12.59 -24.58 -27.80
CA SER A 38 -13.20 -23.30 -27.43
C SER A 38 -14.07 -23.40 -26.18
N VAL A 39 -14.86 -24.47 -26.05
CA VAL A 39 -15.65 -24.76 -24.83
C VAL A 39 -14.72 -25.03 -23.63
N LEU A 40 -13.65 -25.78 -23.83
CA LEU A 40 -12.66 -26.06 -22.79
C LEU A 40 -11.98 -24.76 -22.29
N LEU A 41 -11.63 -23.86 -23.21
CA LEU A 41 -11.00 -22.58 -22.89
C LEU A 41 -11.94 -21.66 -22.09
N VAL A 42 -13.22 -21.58 -22.50
CA VAL A 42 -14.25 -20.86 -21.75
C VAL A 42 -14.42 -21.45 -20.35
N PHE A 43 -14.44 -22.79 -20.23
CA PHE A 43 -14.55 -23.47 -18.94
C PHE A 43 -13.34 -23.19 -18.03
N ILE A 44 -12.12 -23.19 -18.58
CA ILE A 44 -10.89 -22.83 -17.84
C ILE A 44 -10.95 -21.38 -17.36
N VAL A 45 -11.37 -20.43 -18.19
CA VAL A 45 -11.49 -19.02 -17.81
C VAL A 45 -12.54 -18.85 -16.70
N ILE A 46 -13.67 -19.54 -16.77
CA ILE A 46 -14.70 -19.52 -15.72
C ILE A 46 -14.17 -20.14 -14.41
N LEU A 47 -13.46 -21.27 -14.48
CA LEU A 47 -12.85 -21.91 -13.30
C LEU A 47 -11.79 -21.02 -12.65
N LEU A 48 -10.93 -20.39 -13.46
CA LEU A 48 -9.92 -19.46 -12.98
C LEU A 48 -10.58 -18.22 -12.36
N GLY A 49 -11.63 -17.68 -13.00
CA GLY A 49 -12.44 -16.60 -12.49
C GLY A 49 -13.11 -16.94 -11.16
N PHE A 50 -13.66 -18.14 -11.01
CA PHE A 50 -14.25 -18.61 -9.77
C PHE A 50 -13.21 -18.81 -8.66
N TYR A 51 -12.03 -19.35 -9.01
CA TYR A 51 -10.92 -19.51 -8.06
C TYR A 51 -10.42 -18.16 -7.54
N VAL A 52 -10.25 -17.18 -8.44
CA VAL A 52 -9.87 -15.80 -8.10
C VAL A 52 -10.97 -15.10 -7.30
N LEU A 53 -12.24 -15.26 -7.67
CA LEU A 53 -13.36 -14.66 -6.94
C LEU A 53 -13.46 -15.25 -5.53
N ARG A 54 -13.27 -16.56 -5.39
CA ARG A 54 -13.27 -17.28 -4.10
C ARG A 54 -12.07 -16.91 -3.24
N SER A 55 -10.90 -16.65 -3.83
CA SER A 55 -9.74 -16.17 -3.07
C SER A 55 -9.98 -14.76 -2.55
N ILE A 56 -10.51 -13.85 -3.38
CA ILE A 56 -10.85 -12.47 -3.01
C ILE A 56 -11.97 -12.43 -1.96
N ALA A 57 -13.04 -13.21 -2.12
CA ALA A 57 -14.17 -13.25 -1.18
C ALA A 57 -13.79 -13.86 0.19
N ARG A 58 -12.68 -14.59 0.29
CA ARG A 58 -12.16 -15.16 1.54
C ARG A 58 -11.09 -14.30 2.22
N GLN A 59 -10.69 -13.19 1.60
CA GLN A 59 -9.80 -12.21 2.21
C GLN A 59 -10.63 -11.37 3.19
N ARG A 60 -10.43 -11.63 4.48
CA ARG A 60 -10.82 -10.68 5.53
C ARG A 60 -9.61 -9.78 5.76
N PRO A 61 -9.79 -8.45 5.80
CA PRO A 61 -8.68 -7.55 6.12
C PRO A 61 -8.10 -7.93 7.48
N ALA A 62 -6.83 -7.59 7.69
CA ALA A 62 -6.24 -7.80 9.00
C ALA A 62 -6.98 -6.92 10.01
N GLU A 63 -7.35 -7.48 11.15
CA GLU A 63 -8.14 -6.80 12.17
C GLU A 63 -7.63 -7.17 13.56
N ILE A 64 -7.65 -6.20 14.47
CA ILE A 64 -7.38 -6.44 15.88
C ILE A 64 -8.70 -6.30 16.64
N HIS A 65 -9.11 -7.37 17.30
CA HIS A 65 -10.32 -7.39 18.11
C HIS A 65 -10.10 -8.22 19.38
N ALA A 66 -10.54 -7.70 20.53
CA ALA A 66 -10.50 -8.40 21.81
C ALA A 66 -9.13 -9.06 22.16
N GLY A 67 -8.02 -8.37 21.88
CA GLY A 67 -6.67 -8.88 22.17
C GLY A 67 -6.16 -9.95 21.20
N VAL A 68 -6.79 -10.07 20.03
CA VAL A 68 -6.45 -11.04 19.00
C VAL A 68 -6.24 -10.32 17.66
N LEU A 69 -5.18 -10.70 16.96
CA LEU A 69 -4.86 -10.30 15.61
C LEU A 69 -5.38 -11.36 14.63
N SER A 70 -6.37 -10.99 13.83
CA SER A 70 -6.85 -11.75 12.69
C SER A 70 -6.06 -11.32 11.44
N LEU A 71 -5.51 -12.30 10.72
CA LEU A 71 -4.65 -12.11 9.57
C LEU A 71 -5.38 -12.47 8.28
N GLU A 72 -5.10 -11.72 7.20
CA GLU A 72 -5.61 -12.02 5.87
C GLU A 72 -5.12 -13.39 5.37
N HIS A 73 -3.83 -13.65 5.55
CA HIS A 73 -3.17 -14.89 5.16
C HIS A 73 -2.72 -15.68 6.39
N PRO A 74 -2.83 -17.02 6.35
CA PRO A 74 -2.39 -17.85 7.45
C PRO A 74 -0.87 -17.80 7.60
N VAL A 75 -0.41 -17.70 8.85
CA VAL A 75 0.99 -17.81 9.23
C VAL A 75 1.29 -19.26 9.59
N ARG A 76 2.46 -19.73 9.17
CA ARG A 76 2.97 -21.07 9.51
C ARG A 76 3.67 -21.00 10.87
N ARG A 77 3.25 -21.85 11.80
CA ARG A 77 3.85 -22.04 13.12
C ARG A 77 5.07 -22.96 13.04
N ILE A 78 5.89 -23.01 14.09
CA ILE A 78 7.08 -23.88 14.12
C ILE A 78 6.70 -25.37 14.05
N ASP A 79 5.59 -25.76 14.68
CA ASP A 79 5.04 -27.13 14.61
C ASP A 79 4.50 -27.52 13.21
N GLY A 80 4.52 -26.58 12.25
CA GLY A 80 4.05 -26.76 10.89
C GLY A 80 2.57 -26.45 10.69
N SER A 81 1.80 -26.21 11.77
CA SER A 81 0.40 -25.79 11.69
C SER A 81 0.27 -24.40 11.05
N ARG A 82 -0.94 -24.07 10.58
CA ARG A 82 -1.24 -22.78 9.94
C ARG A 82 -2.42 -22.13 10.63
N THR A 83 -2.22 -20.90 11.12
CA THR A 83 -3.27 -20.13 11.79
C THR A 83 -3.44 -18.75 11.14
N ARG A 84 -4.67 -18.25 11.13
CA ARG A 84 -4.98 -16.85 10.78
C ARG A 84 -5.21 -15.98 12.01
N ILE A 85 -5.15 -16.57 13.19
CA ILE A 85 -5.53 -15.94 14.44
C ILE A 85 -4.33 -16.06 15.38
N VAL A 86 -3.85 -14.92 15.85
CA VAL A 86 -2.71 -14.81 16.76
C VAL A 86 -3.15 -13.98 17.96
N ALA A 87 -3.07 -14.53 19.17
CA ALA A 87 -3.33 -13.73 20.36
C ALA A 87 -2.17 -12.72 20.55
N LEU A 88 -2.48 -11.46 20.87
CA LEU A 88 -1.44 -10.43 21.03
C LEU A 88 -0.42 -10.78 22.12
N ARG A 89 -0.84 -11.53 23.15
CA ARG A 89 0.04 -12.05 24.21
C ARG A 89 1.10 -13.04 23.71
N GLU A 90 0.89 -13.67 22.55
CA GLU A 90 1.87 -14.57 21.95
C GLU A 90 3.00 -13.82 21.25
N ILE A 91 2.87 -12.51 21.04
CA ILE A 91 3.89 -11.70 20.39
C ILE A 91 4.98 -11.39 21.43
N VAL A 92 6.20 -11.83 21.15
CA VAL A 92 7.37 -11.59 22.02
C VAL A 92 8.27 -10.47 21.50
N GLN A 93 8.19 -10.18 20.20
CA GLN A 93 8.99 -9.14 19.59
C GLN A 93 8.25 -8.57 18.38
N VAL A 94 8.43 -7.27 18.21
CA VAL A 94 8.06 -6.54 16.98
C VAL A 94 9.23 -5.70 16.54
N GLN A 95 9.47 -5.65 15.23
CA GLN A 95 10.53 -4.83 14.66
C GLN A 95 10.02 -4.14 13.39
N PRO A 96 9.96 -2.79 13.35
CA PRO A 96 9.69 -2.04 12.14
C PRO A 96 10.69 -2.43 11.05
N ASN A 97 10.17 -2.76 9.86
CA ASN A 97 10.98 -3.23 8.76
C ASN A 97 10.36 -2.86 7.41
N LEU A 98 11.18 -2.96 6.36
CA LEU A 98 10.80 -2.73 4.97
C LEU A 98 11.08 -4.01 4.18
N VAL A 99 10.03 -4.73 3.82
CA VAL A 99 10.15 -5.98 3.06
C VAL A 99 9.63 -5.75 1.65
N GLY A 100 10.50 -5.87 0.64
CA GLY A 100 10.12 -5.63 -0.76
C GLY A 100 9.68 -4.19 -1.04
N GLY A 101 10.04 -3.24 -0.18
CA GLY A 101 9.62 -1.83 -0.24
C GLY A 101 8.28 -1.54 0.42
N TYR A 102 7.63 -2.56 1.00
CA TYR A 102 6.43 -2.40 1.80
C TYR A 102 6.81 -2.14 3.26
N PRO A 103 6.35 -1.03 3.87
CA PRO A 103 6.58 -0.76 5.28
C PRO A 103 5.63 -1.57 6.15
N GLY A 104 6.16 -2.08 7.25
CA GLY A 104 5.40 -2.90 8.18
C GLY A 104 6.24 -3.30 9.37
N ILE A 105 5.76 -4.30 10.09
CA ILE A 105 6.50 -4.85 11.24
C ILE A 105 6.78 -6.34 11.01
N GLN A 106 8.00 -6.75 11.33
CA GLN A 106 8.31 -8.16 11.56
C GLN A 106 7.82 -8.51 12.96
N VAL A 107 6.95 -9.51 13.07
CA VAL A 107 6.39 -10.00 14.32
C VAL A 107 7.00 -11.37 14.61
N THR A 108 7.50 -11.57 15.82
CA THR A 108 7.98 -12.86 16.31
C THR A 108 7.10 -13.34 17.46
N LEU A 109 6.71 -14.61 17.40
CA LEU A 109 5.84 -15.25 18.36
C LEU A 109 6.62 -16.05 19.41
N GLN A 110 5.96 -16.39 20.52
CA GLN A 110 6.52 -17.18 21.62
C GLN A 110 7.09 -18.53 21.17
N ASP A 111 6.49 -19.15 20.16
CA ASP A 111 6.96 -20.41 19.61
C ASP A 111 8.15 -20.23 18.66
N GLY A 112 8.63 -19.01 18.43
CA GLY A 112 9.72 -18.66 17.52
C GLY A 112 9.30 -18.42 16.07
N ALA A 113 8.02 -18.63 15.73
CA ALA A 113 7.53 -18.33 14.38
C ALA A 113 7.58 -16.82 14.13
N SER A 114 7.92 -16.42 12.91
CA SER A 114 7.94 -15.01 12.54
C SER A 114 7.23 -14.75 11.22
N PHE A 115 6.62 -13.57 11.10
CA PHE A 115 5.91 -13.14 9.90
C PHE A 115 5.96 -11.63 9.76
N PHE A 116 5.81 -11.16 8.52
CA PHE A 116 5.75 -9.75 8.20
C PHE A 116 4.29 -9.28 8.12
N LEU A 117 4.01 -8.16 8.77
CA LEU A 117 2.71 -7.53 8.78
C LEU A 117 2.80 -6.17 8.08
N ASP A 118 2.34 -6.13 6.84
CA ASP A 118 2.26 -4.93 6.01
C ASP A 118 1.21 -3.96 6.58
N TRP A 119 1.59 -2.70 6.77
CA TRP A 119 0.66 -1.67 7.26
C TRP A 119 -0.56 -1.50 6.35
N TYR A 120 -0.44 -1.77 5.04
CA TYR A 120 -1.54 -1.61 4.09
C TYR A 120 -2.63 -2.68 4.28
N ALA A 121 -2.32 -3.79 4.97
CA ALA A 121 -3.29 -4.83 5.29
C ALA A 121 -4.45 -4.32 6.16
N PHE A 122 -4.26 -3.17 6.81
CA PHE A 122 -5.21 -2.53 7.72
C PHE A 122 -5.88 -1.28 7.12
N GLY A 123 -5.66 -1.00 5.83
CA GLY A 123 -6.20 0.18 5.17
C GLY A 123 -5.72 1.50 5.80
N SER A 124 -6.62 2.48 5.90
CA SER A 124 -6.27 3.84 6.39
C SER A 124 -5.81 3.90 7.85
N ARG A 125 -6.14 2.87 8.65
CA ARG A 125 -5.77 2.79 10.07
C ARG A 125 -4.44 2.05 10.29
N GLY A 126 -3.75 1.63 9.23
CA GLY A 126 -2.60 0.75 9.35
C GLY A 126 -1.47 1.29 10.20
N ILE A 127 -1.16 2.58 10.05
CA ILE A 127 -0.14 3.24 10.87
C ILE A 127 -0.52 3.23 12.34
N ASP A 128 -1.74 3.66 12.65
CA ASP A 128 -2.20 3.73 14.04
C ASP A 128 -2.21 2.35 14.68
N ILE A 129 -2.55 1.32 13.91
CA ILE A 129 -2.55 -0.07 14.35
C ILE A 129 -1.13 -0.58 14.58
N LEU A 130 -0.21 -0.35 13.64
CA LEU A 130 1.18 -0.78 13.82
C LEU A 130 1.85 -0.01 14.96
N GLU A 131 1.58 1.28 15.12
CA GLU A 131 2.05 2.08 16.24
C GLU A 131 1.51 1.51 17.57
N ALA A 132 0.23 1.13 17.62
CA ALA A 132 -0.37 0.50 18.79
C ALA A 132 0.23 -0.90 19.10
N LEU A 133 0.61 -1.67 18.07
CA LEU A 133 1.30 -2.95 18.23
C LEU A 133 2.75 -2.78 18.71
N CYS A 134 3.42 -1.71 18.30
CA CYS A 134 4.80 -1.41 18.70
C CYS A 134 4.89 -0.81 20.11
N ARG A 135 3.88 -0.06 20.55
CA ARG A 135 3.89 0.66 21.82
C ARG A 135 4.19 -0.21 23.06
N PRO A 136 3.63 -1.42 23.24
CA PRO A 136 3.95 -2.28 24.37
C PRO A 136 5.43 -2.69 24.46
N PHE A 137 6.15 -2.63 23.33
CA PHE A 137 7.57 -2.96 23.23
C PHE A 137 8.47 -1.72 23.34
N GLY A 138 7.91 -0.53 23.63
CA GLY A 138 8.66 0.72 23.71
C GLY A 138 9.16 1.24 22.36
N ILE A 139 8.59 0.73 21.26
CA ILE A 139 8.99 1.06 19.88
C ILE A 139 7.95 2.02 19.27
N SER A 140 8.42 3.00 18.51
CA SER A 140 7.56 3.82 17.64
C SER A 140 7.76 3.40 16.19
N PHE A 141 6.72 2.83 15.59
CA PHE A 141 6.75 2.37 14.21
C PHE A 141 7.06 3.53 13.26
N LEU A 142 6.40 4.68 13.43
CA LEU A 142 6.62 5.86 12.59
C LEU A 142 8.05 6.40 12.68
N LYS A 143 8.61 6.48 13.90
CA LYS A 143 9.97 6.98 14.11
C LYS A 143 11.00 6.10 13.43
N ASP A 144 10.88 4.78 13.60
CA ASP A 144 11.82 3.82 13.02
C ASP A 144 11.65 3.70 11.51
N TYR A 145 10.41 3.68 11.01
CA TYR A 145 10.13 3.71 9.57
C TYR A 145 10.76 4.93 8.89
N ARG A 146 10.59 6.12 9.49
CA ARG A 146 11.22 7.34 9.00
C ARG A 146 12.74 7.21 9.01
N ARG A 147 13.33 6.74 10.11
CA ARG A 147 14.79 6.56 10.22
C ARG A 147 15.32 5.63 9.13
N LEU A 148 14.68 4.47 8.94
CA LEU A 148 15.06 3.49 7.92
C LEU A 148 15.07 4.09 6.51
N LEU A 149 14.09 4.93 6.18
CA LEU A 149 14.02 5.58 4.87
C LEU A 149 14.98 6.75 4.71
N LEU A 150 15.31 7.48 5.79
CA LEU A 150 16.34 8.53 5.78
C LEU A 150 17.75 7.94 5.64
N ASP A 151 18.01 6.80 6.27
CA ASP A 151 19.30 6.11 6.17
C ASP A 151 19.56 5.62 4.72
N GLY A 152 18.50 5.19 4.03
CA GLY A 152 18.51 5.05 2.57
C GLY A 152 19.31 3.88 1.99
N SER A 153 19.56 2.83 2.77
CA SER A 153 20.38 1.67 2.39
C SER A 153 19.78 0.85 1.25
N THR A 154 18.52 0.44 1.36
CA THR A 154 17.81 -0.36 0.35
C THR A 154 16.55 0.34 -0.16
N TYR A 155 15.89 1.12 0.71
CA TYR A 155 14.67 1.85 0.40
C TYR A 155 14.84 3.30 0.83
N ARG A 156 14.27 4.22 0.06
CA ARG A 156 14.46 5.66 0.19
C ARG A 156 13.13 6.36 0.06
N PHE A 157 13.01 7.54 0.66
CA PHE A 157 11.90 8.42 0.32
C PHE A 157 11.94 8.77 -1.18
N GLN A 158 10.74 8.88 -1.76
CA GLN A 158 10.61 9.45 -3.09
C GLN A 158 11.05 10.91 -3.04
N ILE A 159 11.90 11.32 -3.99
CA ILE A 159 12.27 12.72 -4.19
C ILE A 159 11.33 13.28 -5.26
N ALA A 160 10.62 14.36 -4.91
CA ALA A 160 9.75 15.09 -5.81
C ALA A 160 10.25 16.52 -5.96
N ARG A 161 10.27 17.02 -7.20
CA ARG A 161 10.58 18.43 -7.48
C ARG A 161 9.30 19.22 -7.65
N ILE A 162 9.36 20.48 -7.28
CA ILE A 162 8.35 21.49 -7.50
C ILE A 162 8.41 21.87 -8.97
N ARG A 163 7.26 21.77 -9.64
CA ARG A 163 7.07 22.31 -10.98
C ARG A 163 6.53 23.74 -10.92
N ARG A 164 5.64 23.98 -9.95
CA ARG A 164 4.95 25.26 -9.75
C ARG A 164 4.32 25.27 -8.36
N VAL A 165 4.27 26.46 -7.75
CA VAL A 165 3.39 26.77 -6.62
C VAL A 165 2.28 27.69 -7.13
N SER A 166 1.04 27.45 -6.73
CA SER A 166 -0.11 28.30 -7.07
C SER A 166 -1.02 28.44 -5.87
N GLY A 167 -0.76 29.46 -5.03
CA GLY A 167 -1.46 29.65 -3.76
C GLY A 167 -1.32 28.42 -2.86
N PRO A 168 -2.43 27.78 -2.44
CA PRO A 168 -2.39 26.62 -1.54
C PRO A 168 -2.02 25.31 -2.27
N LEU A 169 -1.70 25.35 -3.56
CA LEU A 169 -1.43 24.16 -4.37
C LEU A 169 0.04 24.07 -4.75
N LEU A 170 0.63 22.91 -4.47
CA LEU A 170 1.98 22.52 -4.85
C LEU A 170 1.92 21.50 -5.99
N TYR A 171 2.48 21.84 -7.15
CA TYR A 171 2.55 20.94 -8.30
C TYR A 171 3.92 20.25 -8.35
N LEU A 172 3.91 18.92 -8.43
CA LEU A 172 5.08 18.07 -8.26
C LEU A 172 5.43 17.27 -9.53
N TYR A 173 6.73 17.04 -9.72
CA TYR A 173 7.28 16.11 -10.70
C TYR A 173 8.54 15.38 -10.14
N PRO A 174 8.61 14.05 -10.16
CA PRO A 174 7.56 13.11 -10.58
C PRO A 174 6.33 13.13 -9.64
N PRO A 175 5.19 12.55 -10.05
CA PRO A 175 4.03 12.41 -9.17
C PRO A 175 4.36 11.59 -7.93
N VAL A 176 3.92 12.03 -6.75
CA VAL A 176 4.09 11.30 -5.48
C VAL A 176 3.09 10.16 -5.39
N ARG A 177 3.55 8.98 -4.98
CA ARG A 177 2.67 7.86 -4.65
C ARG A 177 2.16 8.03 -3.23
N THR A 178 0.85 8.21 -3.06
CA THR A 178 0.24 8.38 -1.74
C THR A 178 -0.21 7.04 -1.17
N ASN A 179 -0.47 7.02 0.14
CA ASN A 179 -0.95 5.84 0.84
C ASN A 179 -2.42 5.52 0.52
N GLU A 180 -3.17 6.50 0.01
CA GLU A 180 -4.49 6.27 -0.59
C GLU A 180 -4.43 5.22 -1.73
N ARG A 181 -5.21 4.14 -1.59
CA ARG A 181 -5.34 3.11 -2.63
C ARG A 181 -6.39 3.47 -3.69
N VAL A 182 -6.05 3.24 -4.95
CA VAL A 182 -6.96 3.26 -6.10
C VAL A 182 -7.13 1.84 -6.59
N GLY A 183 -8.26 1.22 -6.23
CA GLY A 183 -8.54 -0.18 -6.56
C GLY A 183 -7.70 -1.18 -5.77
N PRO A 184 -7.69 -2.47 -6.18
CA PRO A 184 -7.06 -3.55 -5.42
C PRO A 184 -5.51 -3.52 -5.45
N LEU A 185 -4.89 -2.87 -6.44
CA LEU A 185 -3.46 -3.02 -6.73
C LEU A 185 -2.69 -1.70 -6.88
N GLY A 186 -3.34 -0.53 -6.83
CA GLY A 186 -2.70 0.75 -7.13
C GLY A 186 -2.61 1.69 -5.92
N GLN A 187 -1.45 2.29 -5.70
CA GLN A 187 -1.36 3.55 -4.94
C GLN A 187 -1.81 4.70 -5.83
N ARG A 188 -2.55 5.66 -5.27
CA ARG A 188 -2.88 6.90 -5.97
C ARG A 188 -1.57 7.64 -6.26
N ARG A 189 -1.45 8.17 -7.47
CA ARG A 189 -0.35 9.05 -7.86
C ARG A 189 -0.88 10.46 -7.95
N THR A 190 -0.34 11.37 -7.16
CA THR A 190 -0.72 12.79 -7.21
C THR A 190 0.39 13.65 -7.78
N ARG A 191 0.01 14.54 -8.68
CA ARG A 191 0.86 15.63 -9.19
C ARG A 191 0.61 16.95 -8.45
N THR A 192 -0.42 17.00 -7.61
CA THR A 192 -0.81 18.23 -6.92
C THR A 192 -1.09 17.91 -5.46
N VAL A 193 -0.42 18.61 -4.57
CA VAL A 193 -0.63 18.53 -3.12
C VAL A 193 -1.24 19.86 -2.68
N ALA A 194 -2.42 19.80 -2.07
CA ALA A 194 -3.00 20.97 -1.42
C ALA A 194 -2.40 21.13 -0.02
N LEU A 195 -2.17 22.37 0.41
CA LEU A 195 -1.65 22.69 1.73
C LEU A 195 -2.50 22.09 2.87
N SER A 196 -3.82 22.00 2.68
CA SER A 196 -4.74 21.39 3.64
C SER A 196 -4.45 19.91 3.91
N LEU A 197 -3.77 19.22 2.98
CA LEU A 197 -3.36 17.83 3.13
C LEU A 197 -1.97 17.71 3.78
N VAL A 198 -1.24 18.81 3.94
CA VAL A 198 0.09 18.81 4.53
C VAL A 198 -0.02 18.87 6.04
N LYS A 199 0.56 17.86 6.69
CA LYS A 199 0.60 17.72 8.14
C LYS A 199 1.80 18.46 8.72
N SER A 200 3.00 18.22 8.19
CA SER A 200 4.24 18.87 8.61
C SER A 200 5.23 18.96 7.46
N ILE A 201 6.14 19.93 7.57
CA ILE A 201 7.34 20.08 6.76
C ILE A 201 8.52 20.14 7.72
N GLU A 202 9.55 19.36 7.48
CA GLU A 202 10.70 19.22 8.37
C GLU A 202 12.00 19.26 7.57
N GLY A 203 13.04 19.89 8.11
CA GLY A 203 14.38 19.79 7.54
C GLY A 203 14.91 18.36 7.65
N ALA A 204 15.46 17.83 6.57
CA ALA A 204 16.11 16.52 6.52
C ALA A 204 17.37 16.59 5.66
N SER A 205 18.39 15.83 6.01
CA SER A 205 19.64 15.78 5.23
C SER A 205 20.11 14.33 5.03
N PRO A 206 19.32 13.49 4.34
CA PRO A 206 19.74 12.13 4.06
C PRO A 206 20.93 12.11 3.09
N SER A 207 21.84 11.16 3.30
CA SER A 207 23.09 11.02 2.53
C SER A 207 22.88 10.93 1.02
N TYR A 208 21.72 10.41 0.58
CA TYR A 208 21.40 10.20 -0.83
C TYR A 208 20.66 11.37 -1.51
N ALA A 209 20.21 12.38 -0.77
CA ALA A 209 19.47 13.52 -1.34
C ALA A 209 20.03 14.90 -0.95
N GLY A 210 21.01 14.95 -0.04
CA GLY A 210 21.49 16.22 0.50
C GLY A 210 20.44 16.92 1.35
N ARG A 211 20.53 18.25 1.47
CA ARG A 211 19.54 19.05 2.21
C ARG A 211 18.19 19.04 1.50
N SER A 212 17.15 18.70 2.22
CA SER A 212 15.81 18.51 1.69
C SER A 212 14.76 18.78 2.75
N LEU A 213 13.59 19.21 2.32
CA LEU A 213 12.39 19.27 3.14
C LEU A 213 11.66 17.92 3.07
N LEU A 214 11.49 17.27 4.21
CA LEU A 214 10.61 16.13 4.39
C LEU A 214 9.18 16.62 4.56
N VAL A 215 8.34 16.35 3.58
CA VAL A 215 6.92 16.71 3.60
C VAL A 215 6.11 15.49 4.04
N THR A 216 5.33 15.65 5.11
CA THR A 216 4.41 14.63 5.62
C THR A 216 2.98 15.05 5.33
N LEU A 217 2.21 14.17 4.67
CA LEU A 217 0.79 14.38 4.39
C LEU A 217 -0.10 13.83 5.53
N GLY A 218 -1.38 14.19 5.51
CA GLY A 218 -2.37 13.73 6.48
C GLY A 218 -2.62 12.22 6.46
N ASP A 219 -2.44 11.57 5.31
CA ASP A 219 -2.44 10.10 5.16
C ASP A 219 -1.09 9.46 5.48
N TRP A 220 -0.16 10.24 6.05
CA TRP A 220 1.21 9.90 6.39
C TRP A 220 2.10 9.49 5.21
N THR A 221 1.70 9.85 3.99
CA THR A 221 2.63 9.81 2.86
C THR A 221 3.77 10.78 3.15
N MET A 222 5.01 10.29 3.00
CA MET A 222 6.22 11.07 3.25
C MET A 222 7.08 11.08 1.98
N PHE A 223 7.57 12.25 1.61
CA PHE A 223 8.46 12.43 0.46
C PHE A 223 9.39 13.62 0.68
N LEU A 224 10.48 13.67 -0.09
CA LEU A 224 11.50 14.72 -0.01
C LEU A 224 11.34 15.72 -1.14
N ILE A 225 11.51 17.00 -0.82
CA ILE A 225 11.71 18.09 -1.78
C ILE A 225 13.11 18.66 -1.53
N PRO A 226 14.01 18.73 -2.52
CA PRO A 226 15.32 19.36 -2.34
C PRO A 226 15.18 20.82 -1.89
N GLU A 227 16.01 21.28 -0.95
CA GLU A 227 15.94 22.67 -0.45
C GLU A 227 16.15 23.69 -1.57
N ASP A 228 17.14 23.49 -2.45
CA ASP A 228 17.39 24.38 -3.60
C ASP A 228 16.16 24.58 -4.48
N ASP A 229 15.32 23.55 -4.60
CA ASP A 229 14.10 23.55 -5.40
C ASP A 229 12.93 24.23 -4.66
N ALA A 230 12.86 24.05 -3.34
CA ALA A 230 11.95 24.80 -2.48
C ALA A 230 12.26 26.30 -2.50
N ASP A 231 13.54 26.67 -2.49
CA ASP A 231 14.02 28.05 -2.52
C ASP A 231 13.78 28.70 -3.88
N ALA A 232 14.10 28.00 -4.98
CA ALA A 232 13.85 28.48 -6.35
C ALA A 232 12.36 28.81 -6.59
N HIS A 233 11.46 28.11 -5.90
CA HIS A 233 10.02 28.33 -5.97
C HIS A 233 9.44 29.15 -4.80
N ALA A 234 10.31 29.72 -3.96
CA ALA A 234 9.94 30.55 -2.81
C ALA A 234 8.90 29.87 -1.89
N LEU A 235 8.98 28.55 -1.73
CA LEU A 235 7.97 27.75 -1.03
C LEU A 235 7.81 28.21 0.43
N LEU A 236 8.93 28.34 1.16
CA LEU A 236 8.93 28.77 2.56
C LEU A 236 8.89 30.30 2.74
N ALA A 237 8.98 31.08 1.65
CA ALA A 237 8.69 32.51 1.69
C ALA A 237 7.18 32.80 1.71
N ASN A 238 6.36 31.82 1.32
CA ASN A 238 4.92 31.87 1.48
C ASN A 238 4.54 31.50 2.94
N GLU A 239 3.90 32.44 3.65
CA GLU A 239 3.52 32.28 5.07
C GLU A 239 2.66 31.04 5.34
N ASP A 240 1.74 30.71 4.43
CA ASP A 240 0.85 29.56 4.58
C ASP A 240 1.64 28.25 4.60
N TRP A 241 2.62 28.11 3.70
CA TRP A 241 3.49 26.95 3.63
C TRP A 241 4.50 26.92 4.78
N ARG A 242 5.05 28.09 5.14
CA ARG A 242 5.94 28.23 6.29
C ARG A 242 5.27 27.85 7.61
N SER A 243 3.96 28.09 7.75
CA SER A 243 3.20 27.68 8.95
C SER A 243 3.20 26.18 9.23
N LYS A 244 3.54 25.35 8.23
CA LYS A 244 3.67 23.89 8.35
C LYS A 244 5.08 23.43 8.72
N LEU A 245 6.05 24.34 8.72
CA LEU A 245 7.42 24.03 9.09
C LEU A 245 7.50 23.75 10.59
N VAL A 246 8.03 22.58 10.93
CA VAL A 246 8.36 22.21 12.30
C VAL A 246 9.83 22.52 12.52
N GLU A 247 10.11 23.45 13.42
CA GLU A 247 11.49 23.75 13.82
C GLU A 247 12.05 22.55 14.60
N SER A 248 13.23 22.09 14.17
CA SER A 248 13.94 20.93 14.72
C SER A 248 14.79 21.28 15.92
#